data_AF-R5H6V5-F1
#
_entry.id   AF-R5H6V5-F1
#
_cell.length_a   1.000
_cell.length_b   1.000
_cell.length_c   1.000
_cell.angle_alpha   90.00
_cell.angle_beta   90.00
_cell.angle_gamma   90.00
#
_symmetry.space_group_name_H-M   'P 1'
#
loop_
_entity.id
_entity.type
_entity.pdbx_description
1 polymer ?
#
loop_
_entity_poly.entity_id
_entity_poly.type
_entity_poly.pdbx_seq_one_letter_code
_entity_poly.pdbx_strand_id
1 'polypeptide(L)' 'MKHIFEYSEVLELKAACAGHYPDHVHFHDGCGGQYFNLDEKNEGLRQFICDYFEKRGMTAFFFDDEMTFTVSGS' A
#
# COMPACT_ATOMS: atom_id res chain seq x y z
N MET A 1 -0.41 15.24 3.77
CA MET A 1 -1.85 14.93 3.67
C MET A 1 -1.97 13.46 3.31
N LYS A 2 -2.98 12.72 3.82
CA LYS A 2 -3.20 11.34 3.35
C LYS A 2 -3.63 11.37 1.89
N HIS A 3 -3.01 10.54 1.06
CA HIS A 3 -3.37 10.40 -0.35
C HIS A 3 -4.75 9.75 -0.47
N ILE A 4 -5.58 10.26 -1.37
CA ILE A 4 -6.86 9.65 -1.72
C ILE A 4 -6.67 8.92 -3.03
N PHE A 5 -6.77 7.61 -2.97
CA PHE A 5 -6.62 6.70 -4.09
C PHE A 5 -7.89 6.64 -4.93
N GLU A 6 -7.70 6.79 -6.23
CA GLU A 6 -8.63 6.29 -7.23
C GLU A 6 -8.46 4.77 -7.38
N TYR A 7 -9.54 4.09 -7.78
CA TYR A 7 -9.51 2.63 -7.89
C TYR A 7 -8.47 2.13 -8.92
N SER A 8 -8.18 2.91 -9.96
CA SER A 8 -7.11 2.59 -10.92
C SER A 8 -5.72 2.53 -10.27
N GLU A 9 -5.41 3.45 -9.35
CA GLU A 9 -4.13 3.47 -8.63
C GLU A 9 -4.00 2.26 -7.70
N VAL A 10 -5.12 1.84 -7.09
CA VAL A 10 -5.19 0.60 -6.30
C VAL A 10 -4.85 -0.61 -7.18
N LEU A 11 -5.41 -0.70 -8.39
CA LEU A 11 -5.13 -1.78 -9.33
C LEU A 11 -3.68 -1.78 -9.81
N GLU A 12 -3.09 -0.60 -10.04
CA GLU A 12 -1.67 -0.47 -10.40
C GLU A 12 -0.74 -0.97 -9.29
N LEU A 13 -1.00 -0.59 -8.04
CA LEU A 13 -0.24 -1.09 -6.90
C LEU A 13 -0.38 -2.61 -6.78
N LYS A 14 -1.61 -3.14 -6.85
CA LYS A 14 -1.85 -4.58 -6.76
C LYS A 14 -1.14 -5.35 -7.88
N ALA A 15 -1.16 -4.83 -9.11
CA ALA A 15 -0.45 -5.44 -10.23
C ALA A 15 1.07 -5.40 -10.04
N ALA A 16 1.62 -4.28 -9.54
CA ALA A 16 3.05 -4.15 -9.25
C ALA A 16 3.50 -5.13 -8.16
N CYS A 17 2.68 -5.33 -7.12
CA CYS A 17 2.95 -6.29 -6.06
C CYS A 17 2.77 -7.74 -6.54
N ALA A 18 1.75 -8.03 -7.35
CA ALA A 18 1.44 -9.38 -7.84
C ALA A 18 2.56 -9.98 -8.70
N GLY A 19 3.38 -9.16 -9.35
CA GLY A 19 4.57 -9.60 -10.08
C GLY A 19 5.64 -10.25 -9.19
N HIS A 20 5.58 -10.01 -7.88
CA HIS A 20 6.53 -10.52 -6.90
C HIS A 20 5.86 -11.33 -5.77
N TYR A 21 4.59 -11.03 -5.47
CA TYR A 21 3.80 -11.54 -4.34
C TYR A 21 2.29 -11.51 -4.69
N PRO A 22 1.73 -12.55 -5.34
CA PRO A 22 0.31 -12.58 -5.71
C PRO A 22 -0.61 -12.57 -4.47
N ASP A 23 -1.70 -11.81 -4.55
CA ASP A 23 -2.80 -11.71 -3.57
C ASP A 23 -2.53 -11.04 -2.22
N HIS A 24 -1.30 -10.60 -1.93
CA HIS A 24 -0.92 -10.09 -0.62
C HIS A 24 -1.31 -8.62 -0.29
N VAL A 25 -2.11 -7.92 -1.11
CA VAL A 25 -2.47 -6.51 -0.84
C VAL A 25 -3.96 -6.26 -1.00
N HIS A 26 -4.61 -5.92 0.11
CA HIS A 26 -6.01 -5.57 0.22
C HIS A 26 -6.19 -4.07 0.34
N PHE A 27 -7.26 -3.53 -0.24
CA PHE A 27 -7.60 -2.12 -0.16
C PHE A 27 -8.96 -1.97 0.52
N HIS A 28 -9.04 -1.04 1.46
CA HIS A 28 -10.24 -0.73 2.21
C HIS A 28 -10.58 0.75 2.02
N ASP A 29 -11.85 1.01 1.73
CA ASP A 29 -12.43 2.35 1.68
C ASP A 29 -13.77 2.33 2.44
N GLY A 30 -13.77 2.90 3.64
CA GLY A 30 -14.92 2.84 4.54
C GLY A 30 -14.81 3.86 5.67
N CYS A 31 -15.54 3.65 6.77
CA CYS A 31 -15.64 4.64 7.87
C CYS A 31 -14.30 5.05 8.49
N GLY A 32 -13.23 4.27 8.32
CA GLY A 32 -11.87 4.58 8.77
C GLY A 32 -11.00 5.36 7.75
N GLY A 33 -11.57 5.71 6.59
CA GLY A 33 -10.85 6.23 5.44
C GLY A 33 -10.17 5.12 4.62
N GLN A 34 -9.32 5.54 3.69
CA GLN A 34 -8.61 4.64 2.79
C GLN A 34 -7.31 4.11 3.41
N TYR A 35 -7.11 2.80 3.33
CA TYR A 35 -5.90 2.10 3.77
C TYR A 35 -5.72 0.78 3.05
N PHE A 36 -4.56 0.19 3.22
CA PHE A 36 -4.21 -1.12 2.68
C PHE A 36 -3.81 -2.07 3.79
N ASN A 37 -4.05 -3.36 3.57
CA ASN A 37 -3.60 -4.46 4.44
C ASN A 37 -2.82 -5.49 3.66
N LEU A 38 -1.79 -6.04 4.29
CA LEU A 38 -1.14 -7.27 3.85
C LEU A 38 -1.83 -8.49 4.47
N ASP A 39 -1.78 -9.64 3.78
CA ASP A 39 -2.26 -10.92 4.33
C ASP A 39 -1.42 -11.38 5.52
N GLU A 40 -0.11 -11.17 5.44
CA GLU A 40 0.86 -11.56 6.47
C GLU A 40 2.05 -10.58 6.49
N LYS A 41 2.82 -10.65 7.58
CA LYS A 41 4.06 -9.88 7.71
C LYS A 41 5.06 -10.33 6.66
N ASN A 42 5.44 -9.41 5.78
CA ASN A 42 6.41 -9.68 4.74
C ASN A 42 7.33 -8.45 4.54
N GLU A 43 8.55 -8.53 5.05
CA GLU A 43 9.51 -7.43 5.01
C GLU A 43 9.89 -7.05 3.56
N GLY A 44 10.05 -8.03 2.67
CA GLY A 44 10.37 -7.79 1.26
C GLY A 44 9.26 -7.04 0.52
N LEU A 45 8.00 -7.44 0.72
CA LEU A 45 6.85 -6.75 0.16
C LEU A 45 6.69 -5.33 0.74
N ARG A 46 6.88 -5.16 2.05
CA ARG A 46 6.86 -3.83 2.69
C ARG A 46 7.91 -2.91 2.07
N GLN A 47 9.14 -3.38 1.94
CA GLN A 47 10.23 -2.60 1.34
C GLN A 47 9.90 -2.25 -0.12
N PHE A 48 9.39 -3.20 -0.90
CA PHE A 48 8.95 -2.96 -2.27
C PHE A 48 7.87 -1.87 -2.34
N ILE A 49 6.87 -1.91 -1.45
CA ILE A 49 5.80 -0.90 -1.37
C ILE A 49 6.37 0.48 -1.03
N CYS A 50 7.27 0.55 -0.04
CA CYS A 50 7.95 1.79 0.31
C CYS A 50 8.69 2.39 -0.89
N ASP A 51 9.51 1.58 -1.57
CA ASP A 51 10.27 2.01 -2.76
C ASP A 51 9.34 2.42 -3.92
N TYR A 52 8.22 1.71 -4.09
CA TYR A 52 7.21 1.99 -5.11
C TYR A 52 6.64 3.40 -4.95
N PHE A 53 6.30 3.78 -3.71
CA PHE A 53 5.74 5.10 -3.40
C PHE A 53 6.81 6.19 -3.34
N GLU A 54 8.00 5.90 -2.83
CA GLU A 54 9.12 6.86 -2.77
C GLU A 54 9.51 7.36 -4.17
N LYS A 55 9.58 6.45 -5.16
CA LYS A 55 9.84 6.80 -6.58
C LYS A 55 8.79 7.74 -7.19
N ARG A 56 7.63 7.87 -6.54
CA ARG A 56 6.51 8.73 -6.93
C ARG A 56 6.38 9.97 -6.04
N GLY A 57 7.36 10.25 -5.19
CA GLY A 57 7.30 11.38 -4.25
C GLY A 57 6.29 11.21 -3.12
N MET A 58 5.90 9.96 -2.83
CA MET A 58 4.97 9.60 -1.77
C MET A 58 5.67 8.73 -0.72
N THR A 59 4.98 8.51 0.40
CA THR A 59 5.50 7.70 1.51
C THR A 59 4.41 6.78 2.01
N ALA A 60 4.71 5.48 2.07
CA ALA A 60 3.88 4.48 2.72
C ALA A 60 4.22 4.40 4.21
N PHE A 61 3.21 4.56 5.06
CA PHE A 61 3.29 4.51 6.51
C PHE A 61 2.63 3.24 7.01
N PHE A 62 3.44 2.25 7.38
CA PHE A 62 2.98 1.04 8.03
C PHE A 62 2.70 1.30 9.52
N PHE A 63 1.65 0.67 10.03
CA PHE A 63 1.31 0.68 11.45
C PHE A 63 2.17 -0.36 12.21
N ASP A 64 2.03 -0.39 13.54
CA ASP A 64 2.79 -1.29 14.42
C ASP A 64 2.55 -2.79 14.13
N ASP A 65 1.42 -3.12 13.51
CA ASP A 65 1.12 -4.47 13.05
C ASP A 65 1.95 -4.91 11.83
N GLU A 66 2.63 -3.95 11.18
CA GLU A 66 3.47 -4.12 10.00
C GLU A 66 2.74 -4.62 8.75
N MET A 67 1.42 -4.68 8.78
CA MET A 67 0.59 -5.21 7.70
C MET A 67 -0.37 -4.15 7.18
N THR A 68 -0.87 -3.29 8.06
CA THR A 68 -1.72 -2.16 7.70
C THR A 68 -0.82 -1.01 7.27
N PHE A 69 -1.19 -0.28 6.22
CA PHE A 69 -0.54 0.97 5.87
C PHE A 69 -1.47 1.99 5.21
N THR A 70 -1.07 3.25 5.33
CA THR A 70 -1.64 4.36 4.55
C THR A 70 -0.53 5.04 3.75
N VAL A 71 -0.89 5.83 2.74
CA VAL A 71 0.09 6.59 1.95
C VAL A 71 -0.19 8.08 2.12
N SER A 72 0.88 8.86 2.23
CA SER A 72 0.82 10.32 2.19
C SER A 72 1.84 10.84 1.20
N GLY A 73 1.52 11.93 0.50
CA GLY A 73 2.41 12.55 -0.48
C GLY A 73 1.59 13.10 -1.64
N SER A 74 2.16 14.12 -2.28
CA SER A 74 1.47 15.11 -3.14
C SER A 74 0.37 15.89 -2.42
#